data_AF-A0A9P0MHB7-F1
#
_entry.id   AF-A0A9P0MHB7-F1
#
_cell.length_a   1.000
_cell.length_b   1.000
_cell.length_c   1.000
_cell.angle_alpha   90.00
_cell.angle_beta   90.00
_cell.angle_gamma   90.00
#
_symmetry.space_group_name_H-M   'P 1'
#
loop_
_entity.id
_entity.type
_entity.pdbx_description
1 polymer ?
#
loop_
_entity_poly.entity_id
_entity_poly.type
_entity_poly.pdbx_seq_one_letter_code
_entity_poly.pdbx_strand_id
1 'polypeptide(L)' 'MVRNYIRKTDRQRWSSETMERAVAAVVSGVMGCKKASIQFQLPQTTLERYVKKRRTDPNSVIDKTAGKYHCVLLKSKR' A
#
# COMPACT_ATOMS: atom_id res chain seq x y z
N MET A 1 -32.12 -8.61 -5.64
CA MET A 1 -31.84 -7.53 -4.67
C MET A 1 -30.34 -7.49 -4.41
N VAL A 2 -29.64 -6.40 -4.74
CA VAL A 2 -28.19 -6.28 -4.49
C VAL A 2 -27.98 -6.18 -2.97
N ARG A 3 -27.14 -7.05 -2.40
CA ARG A 3 -26.78 -6.95 -0.97
C ARG A 3 -25.94 -5.69 -0.78
N ASN A 4 -26.37 -4.77 0.10
CA ASN A 4 -25.56 -3.65 0.56
C ASN A 4 -24.43 -4.18 1.46
N TYR A 5 -23.38 -4.74 0.84
CA TYR A 5 -22.26 -5.29 1.58
C TYR A 5 -21.37 -4.18 2.14
N ILE A 6 -21.28 -4.13 3.47
CA ILE A 6 -20.32 -3.28 4.19
C ILE A 6 -19.16 -4.16 4.65
N ARG A 7 -17.93 -3.75 4.33
CA ARG A 7 -16.73 -4.45 4.81
C ARG A 7 -16.63 -4.34 6.32
N LYS A 8 -16.43 -5.47 6.99
CA LYS A 8 -16.31 -5.55 8.47
C LYS A 8 -14.88 -5.32 8.98
N THR A 9 -13.88 -5.40 8.12
CA THR A 9 -12.47 -5.39 8.52
C THR A 9 -11.74 -4.17 8.00
N ASP A 10 -10.83 -3.67 8.82
CA ASP A 10 -9.97 -2.52 8.55
C ASP A 10 -8.66 -2.87 7.85
N ARG A 11 -8.54 -4.10 7.36
CA ARG A 11 -7.37 -4.54 6.60
C ARG A 11 -7.19 -3.64 5.38
N GLN A 12 -5.96 -3.19 5.16
CA GLN A 12 -5.60 -2.30 4.04
C GLN A 12 -6.17 -0.87 4.15
N ARG A 13 -6.51 -0.40 5.35
CA ARG A 13 -6.96 0.98 5.60
C ARG A 13 -5.92 2.08 5.33
N TRP A 14 -4.67 1.72 5.06
CA TRP A 14 -3.61 2.68 4.76
C TRP A 14 -3.69 3.23 3.32
N SER A 15 -3.27 4.48 3.13
CA SER A 15 -3.18 5.12 1.80
C SER A 15 -1.84 4.81 1.13
N SER A 16 -1.79 4.81 -0.20
CA SER A 16 -0.53 4.65 -0.94
C SER A 16 0.47 5.75 -0.56
N GLU A 17 0.00 6.98 -0.38
CA GLU A 17 0.80 8.13 0.03
C GLU A 17 1.45 7.93 1.41
N THR A 18 0.69 7.44 2.40
CA THR A 18 1.24 7.17 3.75
C THR A 18 2.32 6.10 3.71
N MET A 19 2.12 5.04 2.92
CA MET A 19 3.12 4.00 2.71
C MET A 19 4.37 4.54 2.01
N GLU A 20 4.20 5.41 1.02
CA GLU A 20 5.34 6.01 0.30
C GLU A 20 6.19 6.92 1.20
N ARG A 21 5.55 7.76 2.01
CA ARG A 21 6.26 8.59 2.99
C ARG A 21 7.04 7.74 4.00
N ALA A 22 6.42 6.67 4.51
CA ALA A 22 7.07 5.75 5.44
C ALA A 22 8.27 5.02 4.79
N VAL A 23 8.12 4.54 3.55
CA VAL A 23 9.21 3.89 2.82
C VAL A 23 10.36 4.87 2.58
N ALA A 24 10.07 6.10 2.13
CA ALA A 24 11.09 7.14 1.91
C ALA A 24 11.85 7.47 3.20
N ALA A 25 11.16 7.60 4.34
CA ALA A 25 11.77 7.86 5.64
C ALA A 25 12.66 6.70 6.14
N VAL A 26 12.32 5.47 5.80
CA VAL A 26 13.13 4.29 6.15
C VAL A 26 14.33 4.13 5.21
N VAL A 27 14.16 4.37 3.92
CA VAL A 27 15.24 4.28 2.93
C VAL A 27 16.28 5.38 3.14
N SER A 28 15.86 6.60 3.49
CA SER A 28 16.75 7.71 3.85
C SER A 28 17.47 7.52 5.20
N GLY A 29 17.11 6.50 5.99
CA GLY A 29 17.74 6.22 7.28
C GLY A 29 17.26 7.12 8.43
N VAL A 30 16.26 7.98 8.22
CA VAL A 30 15.68 8.86 9.25
C VAL A 30 15.01 8.05 10.37
N MET A 31 14.42 6.90 10.03
CA MET A 31 13.74 6.02 10.98
C MET A 31 13.83 4.54 10.61
N GLY A 32 13.80 3.65 11.61
CA GLY A 32 13.70 2.21 11.39
C GLY A 32 12.26 1.75 11.12
N CYS A 33 12.10 0.57 10.50
CA CYS A 33 10.80 0.00 10.12
C CYS A 33 9.78 -0.05 11.27
N LYS A 34 10.24 -0.41 12.48
CA LYS A 34 9.39 -0.47 13.68
C LYS A 34 8.85 0.89 14.08
N LYS A 35 9.71 1.92 14.09
CA LYS A 35 9.32 3.31 14.44
C LYS A 35 8.38 3.89 13.39
N ALA A 36 8.70 3.69 12.11
CA ALA A 36 7.85 4.11 10.99
C ALA A 36 6.46 3.44 11.03
N SER A 37 6.41 2.14 11.33
CA SER A 37 5.15 1.39 11.45
C SER A 37 4.21 2.00 12.50
N ILE A 38 4.74 2.35 13.68
CA ILE A 38 3.96 2.98 14.75
C ILE A 38 3.51 4.39 14.34
N GLN A 39 4.42 5.20 13.80
CA GLN A 39 4.15 6.60 13.46
C GLN A 39 3.13 6.76 12.33
N PHE A 40 3.22 5.93 11.30
CA PHE A 40 2.33 5.98 10.14
C PHE A 40 1.14 4.99 10.25
N GLN A 41 1.02 4.28 11.38
CA GLN A 41 -0.01 3.25 11.61
C GLN A 41 -0.08 2.21 10.48
N LEU A 42 1.10 1.81 10.00
CA LEU A 42 1.24 0.84 8.90
C LEU A 42 1.62 -0.53 9.44
N PRO A 43 1.16 -1.63 8.83
CA PRO A 43 1.64 -2.96 9.19
C PRO A 43 3.14 -3.08 8.92
N GLN A 44 3.91 -3.46 9.94
CA GLN A 44 5.37 -3.53 9.87
C GLN A 44 5.88 -4.43 8.72
N THR A 45 5.34 -5.64 8.61
CA THR A 45 5.75 -6.60 7.57
C THR A 45 5.45 -6.10 6.15
N THR A 46 4.37 -5.33 6.01
CA THR A 46 3.99 -4.72 4.73
C THR A 46 4.99 -3.62 4.37
N LEU A 47 5.35 -2.76 5.33
CA LEU A 47 6.36 -1.72 5.15
C LEU A 47 7.72 -2.33 4.76
N GLU A 48 8.18 -3.35 5.48
CA GLU A 48 9.45 -4.05 5.20
C GLU A 48 9.49 -4.62 3.78
N ARG A 49 8.39 -5.20 3.31
CA ARG A 49 8.27 -5.68 1.92
C ARG A 49 8.48 -4.56 0.90
N TYR A 50 7.87 -3.40 1.11
CA TYR A 50 8.03 -2.26 0.19
C TYR A 50 9.41 -1.63 0.29
N VAL A 51 10.01 -1.55 1.48
CA VAL A 51 11.39 -1.08 1.65
C VAL A 51 12.36 -2.00 0.91
N LYS A 52 12.20 -3.33 1.03
CA LYS A 52 13.00 -4.29 0.28
C LYS A 52 12.84 -4.10 -1.22
N LYS A 53 11.60 -3.95 -1.71
CA LYS A 53 11.33 -3.66 -3.13
C LYS A 53 11.98 -2.36 -3.58
N ARG A 54 11.88 -1.28 -2.81
CA ARG A 54 12.46 0.04 -3.16
C ARG A 54 13.99 0.00 -3.20
N ARG A 55 14.62 -0.89 -2.42
CA ARG A 55 16.07 -1.14 -2.45
C ARG A 55 16.51 -1.95 -3.67
N THR A 56 15.70 -2.89 -4.12
CA THR A 56 15.97 -3.67 -5.34
C THR A 56 15.69 -2.84 -6.58
N ASP A 57 14.53 -2.19 -6.63
CA ASP A 57 14.03 -1.41 -7.76
C ASP A 57 13.70 0.01 -7.27
N PRO A 58 14.54 1.03 -7.53
CA PRO A 58 14.32 2.39 -7.02
C PRO A 58 13.04 3.04 -7.58
N ASN A 59 12.61 2.61 -8.78
CA ASN A 59 11.41 3.09 -9.46
C ASN A 59 10.15 2.28 -9.11
N SER A 60 10.17 1.46 -8.06
CA SER A 60 9.00 0.65 -7.68
C SER A 60 7.84 1.53 -7.21
N VAL A 61 6.70 1.48 -7.91
CA VAL A 61 5.47 2.16 -7.52
C VAL A 61 4.74 1.37 -6.43
N ILE A 62 4.24 2.07 -5.41
CA ILE A 62 3.45 1.47 -4.33
C ILE A 62 1.99 1.43 -4.75
N ASP A 63 1.58 0.30 -5.31
CA ASP A 63 0.21 0.10 -5.79
C ASP A 63 -0.55 -0.95 -4.95
N LYS A 64 -1.78 -0.59 -4.56
CA LYS A 64 -2.74 -1.45 -3.84
C LYS A 64 -3.59 -2.32 -4.77
N THR A 65 -3.56 -2.04 -6.06
CA THR A 65 -4.35 -2.70 -7.10
C THR A 65 -3.55 -3.70 -7.92
N ALA A 66 -2.22 -3.66 -7.83
CA ALA A 66 -1.33 -4.64 -8.44
C ALA A 66 -1.76 -6.08 -8.11
N GLY A 67 -2.13 -6.85 -9.16
CA GLY A 67 -2.59 -8.23 -9.06
C GLY A 67 -4.11 -8.41 -8.90
N LYS A 68 -4.90 -7.34 -8.87
CA LYS A 68 -6.36 -7.43 -8.96
C LYS A 68 -6.79 -7.55 -10.41
N TYR A 69 -7.54 -8.59 -10.74
CA TYR A 69 -8.23 -8.70 -12.02
C TYR A 69 -9.27 -7.58 -12.13
N HIS A 70 -9.26 -6.86 -13.23
CA HIS A 70 -10.30 -5.88 -13.56
C HIS A 70 -11.14 -6.41 -14.72
N CYS A 71 -12.45 -6.13 -14.72
CA CYS A 71 -13.35 -6.59 -15.76
C CYS A 71 -13.15 -5.74 -17.03
N VAL A 72 -12.62 -6.36 -18.09
CA VAL A 72 -12.30 -5.71 -19.37
C VAL A 72 -13.56 -5.39 -20.21
N LEU A 73 -14.69 -6.02 -19.89
CA LEU A 73 -15.94 -5.96 -20.67
C LEU A 73 -16.85 -4.77 -20.31
N LEU A 74 -16.58 -4.06 -19.22
CA LEU A 74 -17.24 -2.79 -18.89
C LEU A 74 -16.55 -1.63 -19.64
N LYS A 75 -16.54 -1.69 -20.98
CA LYS A 75 -16.01 -0.61 -21.82
C LYS A 75 -16.86 0.65 -21.66
N SER A 76 -16.19 1.73 -21.26
CA SER A 76 -16.50 3.15 -21.43
C SER A 76 -17.84 3.49 -22.09
N LYS A 77 -18.75 4.13 -21.34
CA LYS A 77 -19.70 5.08 -21.96
C LYS A 77 -18.85 6.21 -22.57
N ARG A 78 -18.90 6.34 -23.89
CA ARG A 78 -18.41 7.51 -24.63
C ARG A 78 -19.03 8.79 -24.08
#